data_AF-A0A5N3UVY6-F1
#
_entry.id   AF-A0A5N3UVY6-F1
#
_cell.length_a   1.000
_cell.length_b   1.000
_cell.length_c   1.000
_cell.angle_alpha   90.00
_cell.angle_beta   90.00
_cell.angle_gamma   90.00
#
_symmetry.space_group_name_H-M   'P 1'
#
loop_
_entity.id
_entity.type
_entity.pdbx_description
1 polymer ?
#
loop_
_entity_poly.entity_id
_entity_poly.type
_entity_poly.pdbx_seq_one_letter_code
_entity_poly.pdbx_strand_id
1 'polypeptide(L)'
;MLCLQWARDELEGLFKQPTENVNQYLTDAKFVERTLCLAGTQSLEVLEAVQRSLVLQRPQSWADCVTWAYYHWHTQYSNNIRQLLHNSPPNQLTGSGAPFWSGPKRCPHPLIFDVNNPLHLDYVIAAANLFAQTYGMMGSQDRSAVTMLIQSMQVPEFTPKSGVRIQVSDQELQTSSFDDDTNFHMDFIVAASNLRAENYNIPLADRHKSKLIAGKIIPAIATTTAAVVGLVCLELYKVVQGHQQLESYKNSFINLALPLFCFSGPLAPPRHQFYNQEWTLWDRFEVQGLQPNGKEMTLKQFLDHFKSEHKLEITMLSQGVSMLYSFFMPPSKLKEWMDQSMTEIVSRVSKQKLGHHVQALVLELCCNDEDGEDVEVPYVRYTIR
;
A
#
# COMPACT_ATOMS: atom_id res chain seq x y z
N MET A 1 -1.48 19.09 -2.33
CA MET A 1 -1.22 17.71 -1.85
C MET A 1 -2.27 16.75 -2.40
N LEU A 2 -3.57 16.98 -2.16
CA LEU A 2 -4.65 16.11 -2.66
C LEU A 2 -4.64 15.89 -4.19
N CYS A 3 -4.46 16.95 -5.00
CA CYS A 3 -4.40 16.80 -6.46
C CYS A 3 -3.16 16.01 -6.95
N LEU A 4 -2.06 16.03 -6.19
CA LEU A 4 -0.84 15.30 -6.54
C LEU A 4 -0.96 13.81 -6.21
N GLN A 5 -1.58 13.48 -5.07
CA GLN A 5 -1.91 12.08 -4.77
C GLN A 5 -2.87 11.52 -5.81
N TRP A 6 -3.96 12.25 -6.12
CA TRP A 6 -4.88 11.86 -7.18
C TRP A 6 -4.20 11.66 -8.54
N ALA A 7 -3.30 12.57 -8.94
CA ALA A 7 -2.59 12.45 -10.23
C ALA A 7 -1.65 11.23 -10.28
N ARG A 8 -1.11 10.82 -9.13
CA ARG A 8 -0.33 9.58 -9.01
C ARG A 8 -1.22 8.36 -9.13
N ASP A 9 -2.39 8.38 -8.50
CA ASP A 9 -3.35 7.27 -8.59
C ASP A 9 -3.89 7.14 -10.03
N GLU A 10 -4.08 8.26 -10.74
CA GLU A 10 -4.41 8.28 -12.17
C GLU A 10 -3.30 7.70 -13.04
N LEU A 11 -2.02 8.05 -12.80
CA LEU A 11 -0.91 7.49 -13.57
C LEU A 11 -0.90 5.96 -13.47
N GLU A 12 -1.05 5.44 -12.25
CA GLU A 12 -1.07 4.00 -12.00
C GLU A 12 -2.32 3.33 -12.62
N GLY A 13 -3.49 3.92 -12.39
CA GLY A 13 -4.78 3.39 -12.85
C GLY A 13 -4.96 3.43 -14.37
N LEU A 14 -4.26 4.31 -15.08
CA LEU A 14 -4.33 4.40 -16.55
C LEU A 14 -3.27 3.55 -17.24
N PHE A 15 -2.03 3.54 -16.73
CA PHE A 15 -0.89 2.99 -17.49
C PHE A 15 -0.33 1.69 -16.93
N LYS A 16 -0.50 1.42 -15.63
CA LYS A 16 0.06 0.21 -15.00
C LYS A 16 -0.99 -0.86 -14.72
N GLN A 17 -2.03 -0.53 -13.96
CA GLN A 17 -3.03 -1.52 -13.53
C GLN A 17 -3.75 -2.21 -14.70
N PRO A 18 -4.22 -1.51 -15.76
CA PRO A 18 -4.84 -2.17 -16.91
C PRO A 18 -3.86 -3.07 -17.67
N THR A 19 -2.60 -2.63 -17.80
CA THR A 19 -1.53 -3.40 -18.46
C THR A 19 -1.21 -4.69 -17.71
N GLU A 20 -1.11 -4.63 -16.38
CA GLU A 20 -0.92 -5.82 -15.54
C GLU A 20 -2.10 -6.78 -15.63
N ASN A 21 -3.33 -6.27 -15.60
CA ASN A 21 -4.53 -7.08 -15.75
C ASN A 21 -4.57 -7.79 -17.11
N VAL A 22 -4.20 -7.10 -18.19
CA VAL A 22 -4.10 -7.69 -19.54
C VAL A 22 -3.03 -8.78 -19.58
N ASN A 23 -1.83 -8.51 -19.04
CA ASN A 23 -0.75 -9.49 -19.02
C ASN A 23 -1.16 -10.74 -18.24
N GLN A 24 -1.75 -10.59 -17.05
CA GLN A 24 -2.24 -11.71 -16.26
C GLN A 24 -3.36 -12.47 -16.99
N TYR A 25 -4.29 -11.77 -17.65
CA TYR A 25 -5.33 -12.39 -18.47
C TYR A 25 -4.75 -13.25 -19.60
N LEU A 26 -3.65 -12.82 -20.22
CA LEU A 26 -3.00 -13.55 -21.31
C LEU A 26 -2.11 -14.71 -20.82
N THR A 27 -1.50 -14.60 -19.64
CA THR A 27 -0.54 -15.60 -19.14
C THR A 27 -1.13 -16.63 -18.19
N ASP A 28 -2.14 -16.27 -17.41
CA ASP A 28 -2.68 -17.13 -16.35
C ASP A 28 -4.05 -17.69 -16.72
N ALA A 29 -4.09 -18.99 -16.99
CA ALA A 29 -5.30 -19.70 -17.37
C ALA A 29 -6.44 -19.62 -16.32
N LYS A 30 -6.12 -19.32 -15.06
CA LYS A 30 -7.11 -19.18 -13.96
C LYS A 30 -7.46 -17.73 -13.65
N PHE A 31 -6.94 -16.75 -14.40
CA PHE A 31 -7.19 -15.33 -14.14
C PHE A 31 -8.69 -15.02 -14.08
N VAL A 32 -9.46 -15.43 -15.08
CA VAL A 32 -10.91 -15.14 -15.16
C VAL A 32 -11.65 -15.75 -13.97
N GLU A 33 -11.35 -17.01 -13.62
CA GLU A 33 -11.95 -17.70 -12.47
C GLU A 33 -11.67 -16.94 -11.16
N ARG A 34 -10.42 -16.53 -10.94
CA ARG A 34 -10.06 -15.75 -9.74
C ARG A 34 -10.72 -14.38 -9.71
N THR A 35 -10.76 -13.68 -10.84
CA THR A 35 -11.37 -12.34 -10.94
C THR A 35 -12.86 -12.39 -10.68
N LEU A 36 -13.55 -13.45 -11.08
CA LEU A 36 -14.97 -13.65 -10.78
C LEU A 36 -15.25 -13.93 -9.29
N CYS A 37 -14.25 -14.41 -8.54
CA CYS A 37 -14.36 -14.57 -7.09
C CYS A 37 -14.14 -13.27 -6.30
N LEU A 38 -13.79 -12.16 -6.96
CA LEU A 38 -13.65 -10.86 -6.30
C LEU A 38 -15.01 -10.31 -5.84
N ALA A 39 -15.00 -9.57 -4.73
CA ALA A 39 -16.22 -9.06 -4.12
C ALA A 39 -16.76 -7.81 -4.84
N GLY A 40 -18.09 -7.70 -4.94
CA GLY A 40 -18.76 -6.48 -5.40
C GLY A 40 -18.54 -6.17 -6.89
N THR A 41 -18.26 -4.90 -7.21
CA THR A 41 -18.09 -4.41 -8.60
C THR A 41 -16.69 -4.61 -9.17
N GLN A 42 -15.73 -5.06 -8.35
CA GLN A 42 -14.32 -5.18 -8.74
C GLN A 42 -14.12 -6.15 -9.91
N SER A 43 -14.90 -7.24 -9.95
CA SER A 43 -14.84 -8.21 -11.05
C SER A 43 -15.23 -7.57 -12.39
N LEU A 44 -16.26 -6.73 -12.40
CA LEU A 44 -16.70 -5.99 -13.58
C LEU A 44 -15.66 -4.94 -13.99
N GLU A 45 -15.13 -4.17 -13.04
CA GLU A 45 -14.12 -3.13 -13.30
C GLU A 45 -12.86 -3.72 -13.96
N VAL A 46 -12.36 -4.86 -13.45
CA VAL A 46 -11.18 -5.54 -14.01
C VAL A 46 -11.46 -6.08 -15.41
N LEU A 47 -12.59 -6.76 -15.62
CA LEU A 47 -12.92 -7.34 -16.93
C LEU A 47 -13.23 -6.27 -17.98
N GLU A 48 -13.91 -5.19 -17.62
CA GLU A 48 -14.11 -4.03 -18.50
C GLU A 48 -12.78 -3.36 -18.86
N ALA A 49 -11.86 -3.22 -17.91
CA ALA A 49 -10.52 -2.67 -18.18
C ALA A 49 -9.74 -3.54 -19.18
N VAL A 50 -9.82 -4.87 -19.05
CA VAL A 50 -9.21 -5.82 -20.01
C VAL A 50 -9.86 -5.68 -21.39
N GLN A 51 -11.19 -5.64 -21.47
CA GLN A 51 -11.92 -5.48 -22.74
C GLN A 51 -11.58 -4.14 -23.42
N ARG A 52 -11.54 -3.05 -22.65
CA ARG A 52 -11.17 -1.72 -23.16
C ARG A 52 -9.75 -1.74 -23.74
N SER A 53 -8.80 -2.32 -23.02
CA SER A 53 -7.39 -2.32 -23.41
C SER A 53 -7.10 -3.24 -24.60
N LEU A 54 -7.77 -4.39 -24.70
CA LEU A 54 -7.54 -5.33 -25.80
C LEU A 54 -8.28 -4.98 -27.09
N VAL A 55 -9.46 -4.37 -26.99
CA VAL A 55 -10.37 -4.19 -28.13
C VAL A 55 -10.82 -2.73 -28.31
N LEU A 56 -11.52 -2.15 -27.33
CA LEU A 56 -12.27 -0.90 -27.55
C LEU A 56 -11.39 0.34 -27.70
N GLN A 57 -10.26 0.38 -26.98
CA GLN A 57 -9.35 1.53 -26.92
C GLN A 57 -7.92 1.14 -27.30
N ARG A 58 -7.73 0.02 -28.01
CA ARG A 58 -6.40 -0.40 -28.46
C ARG A 58 -5.91 0.53 -29.57
N PRO A 59 -4.82 1.31 -29.35
CA PRO A 59 -4.29 2.18 -30.38
C PRO A 59 -3.63 1.37 -31.51
N GLN A 60 -3.76 1.85 -32.76
CA GLN A 60 -3.07 1.29 -33.93
C GLN A 60 -2.02 2.26 -34.48
N SER A 61 -2.13 3.54 -34.14
CA SER A 61 -1.23 4.61 -34.56
C SER A 61 -0.97 5.63 -33.44
N TRP A 62 0.09 6.43 -33.58
CA TRP A 62 0.35 7.56 -32.68
C TRP A 62 -0.83 8.55 -32.60
N ALA A 63 -1.53 8.75 -33.73
CA ALA A 63 -2.71 9.61 -33.76
C ALA A 63 -3.84 9.09 -32.88
N ASP A 64 -3.99 7.76 -32.75
CA ASP A 64 -4.97 7.15 -31.85
C ASP A 64 -4.59 7.40 -30.38
N CYS A 65 -3.30 7.35 -30.03
CA CYS A 65 -2.83 7.70 -28.69
C CYS A 65 -3.11 9.16 -28.33
N VAL A 66 -2.90 10.08 -29.28
CA VAL A 66 -3.24 11.51 -29.10
C VAL A 66 -4.75 11.70 -28.95
N THR A 67 -5.54 11.00 -29.76
CA THR A 67 -7.01 11.03 -29.68
C THR A 67 -7.51 10.53 -28.32
N TRP A 68 -6.95 9.42 -27.83
CA TRP A 68 -7.26 8.86 -26.52
C TRP A 68 -6.94 9.86 -25.40
N ALA A 69 -5.74 10.45 -25.40
CA ALA A 69 -5.33 11.42 -24.39
C ALA A 69 -6.22 12.68 -24.40
N TYR A 70 -6.59 13.17 -25.59
CA TYR A 70 -7.48 14.31 -25.77
C TYR A 70 -8.91 14.04 -25.26
N TYR A 71 -9.48 12.86 -25.52
CA TYR A 71 -10.78 12.47 -24.98
C TYR A 71 -10.74 12.19 -23.48
N HIS A 72 -9.64 11.63 -22.98
CA HIS A 72 -9.45 11.43 -21.55
C HIS A 72 -9.40 12.77 -20.80
N TRP A 73 -8.72 13.79 -21.37
CA TRP A 73 -8.72 15.15 -20.82
C TRP A 73 -10.15 15.70 -20.67
N HIS A 74 -10.99 15.58 -21.71
CA HIS A 74 -12.38 16.04 -21.67
C HIS A 74 -13.20 15.28 -20.62
N THR A 75 -12.97 13.98 -20.53
CA THR A 75 -13.65 13.13 -19.54
C THR A 75 -13.32 13.57 -18.13
N GLN A 76 -12.04 13.74 -17.80
CA GLN A 76 -11.61 14.03 -16.42
C GLN A 76 -11.84 15.47 -15.99
N TYR A 77 -11.44 16.45 -16.82
CA TYR A 77 -11.39 17.86 -16.41
C TYR A 77 -12.63 18.67 -16.82
N SER A 78 -13.52 18.07 -17.60
CA SER A 78 -14.77 18.72 -18.04
C SER A 78 -16.01 17.87 -17.70
N ASN A 79 -16.15 16.66 -18.25
CA ASN A 79 -17.37 15.85 -18.15
C ASN A 79 -17.63 15.37 -16.72
N ASN A 80 -16.62 14.83 -16.04
CA ASN A 80 -16.73 14.40 -14.65
C ASN A 80 -17.09 15.57 -13.72
N ILE A 81 -16.59 16.77 -14.02
CA ILE A 81 -16.90 17.98 -13.25
C ILE A 81 -18.34 18.45 -13.52
N ARG A 82 -18.80 18.41 -14.78
CA ARG A 82 -20.22 18.67 -15.12
C ARG A 82 -21.15 17.67 -14.44
N GLN A 83 -20.77 16.39 -14.39
CA GLN A 83 -21.53 15.35 -13.68
C GLN A 83 -21.56 15.60 -12.18
N LEU A 84 -20.44 16.01 -11.58
CA LEU A 84 -20.35 16.37 -10.16
C LEU A 84 -21.25 17.58 -9.84
N LEU A 85 -21.23 18.62 -10.66
CA LEU A 85 -22.07 19.80 -10.49
C LEU A 85 -23.56 19.53 -10.75
N HIS A 86 -23.88 18.57 -11.62
CA HIS A 86 -25.25 18.10 -11.81
C HIS A 86 -25.77 17.34 -10.57
N ASN A 87 -24.93 16.48 -9.99
CA ASN A 87 -25.26 15.74 -8.77
C ASN A 87 -25.30 16.65 -7.53
N SER A 88 -24.47 17.69 -7.51
CA SER A 88 -24.36 18.64 -6.40
C SER A 88 -24.24 20.08 -6.91
N PRO A 89 -25.39 20.75 -7.16
CA PRO A 89 -25.41 22.10 -7.71
C PRO A 89 -24.59 23.10 -6.89
N PRO A 90 -24.01 24.15 -7.50
CA PRO A 90 -23.20 25.16 -6.80
C PRO A 90 -23.92 25.82 -5.61
N ASN A 91 -25.24 26.00 -5.73
CA ASN A 91 -26.08 26.65 -4.72
C ASN A 91 -26.78 25.64 -3.79
N GLN A 92 -26.40 24.36 -3.82
CA GLN A 92 -27.01 23.34 -2.98
C GLN A 92 -26.77 23.64 -1.49
N LEU A 93 -27.82 23.50 -0.69
CA LEU A 93 -27.73 23.57 0.77
C LEU A 93 -27.72 22.16 1.38
N THR A 94 -27.06 22.02 2.52
CA THR A 94 -27.11 20.82 3.37
C THR A 94 -28.43 20.76 4.14
N GLY A 95 -28.70 19.64 4.81
CA GLY A 95 -29.88 19.51 5.70
C GLY A 95 -29.93 20.53 6.84
N SER A 96 -28.80 21.17 7.17
CA SER A 96 -28.71 22.25 8.17
C SER A 96 -28.87 23.65 7.57
N GLY A 97 -29.15 23.78 6.27
CA GLY A 97 -29.28 25.06 5.57
C GLY A 97 -27.96 25.76 5.22
N ALA A 98 -26.81 25.14 5.48
CA ALA A 98 -25.50 25.69 5.11
C ALA A 98 -25.14 25.34 3.65
N PRO A 99 -24.34 26.15 2.93
CA PRO A 99 -23.88 25.81 1.58
C PRO A 99 -23.09 24.51 1.55
N PHE A 100 -23.45 23.59 0.64
CA PHE A 100 -22.76 22.31 0.45
C PHE A 100 -21.28 22.50 0.10
N TRP A 101 -20.99 23.48 -0.78
CA TRP A 101 -19.64 23.87 -1.18
C TRP A 101 -19.07 24.93 -0.24
N SER A 102 -18.75 24.54 0.99
CA SER A 102 -18.13 25.41 1.99
C SER A 102 -17.01 24.69 2.76
N GLY A 103 -16.11 25.48 3.38
CA GLY A 103 -14.98 24.98 4.16
C GLY A 103 -14.04 24.08 3.33
N PRO A 104 -13.95 22.77 3.63
CA PRO A 104 -13.07 21.84 2.90
C PRO A 104 -13.55 21.51 1.48
N LYS A 105 -14.82 21.77 1.13
CA LYS A 105 -15.40 21.47 -0.18
C LYS A 105 -15.39 22.70 -1.08
N ARG A 106 -14.40 22.77 -1.98
CA ARG A 106 -14.32 23.82 -3.01
C ARG A 106 -15.23 23.48 -4.17
N CYS A 107 -16.10 24.41 -4.58
CA CYS A 107 -16.94 24.24 -5.76
C CYS A 107 -16.06 24.20 -7.01
N PRO A 108 -16.11 23.12 -7.82
CA PRO A 108 -15.32 23.04 -9.03
C PRO A 108 -15.98 23.79 -10.20
N HIS A 109 -15.22 24.01 -11.27
CA HIS A 109 -15.73 24.44 -12.57
C HIS A 109 -15.12 23.59 -13.69
N PRO A 110 -15.89 23.26 -14.75
CA PRO A 110 -15.38 22.45 -15.85
C PRO A 110 -14.44 23.28 -16.74
N LEU A 111 -13.32 22.70 -17.12
CA LEU A 111 -12.37 23.36 -18.03
C LEU A 111 -12.83 23.20 -19.48
N ILE A 112 -12.40 24.16 -20.32
CA ILE A 112 -12.53 24.14 -21.78
C ILE A 112 -11.14 23.91 -22.35
N PHE A 113 -10.99 22.95 -23.25
CA PHE A 113 -9.70 22.67 -23.85
C PHE A 113 -9.27 23.85 -24.72
N ASP A 114 -8.02 24.27 -24.54
CA ASP A 114 -7.37 25.30 -25.33
C ASP A 114 -6.02 24.76 -25.77
N VAL A 115 -5.85 24.62 -27.08
CA VAL A 115 -4.63 24.09 -27.70
C VAL A 115 -3.44 25.04 -27.54
N ASN A 116 -3.68 26.32 -27.28
CA ASN A 116 -2.64 27.31 -27.05
C ASN A 116 -2.19 27.37 -25.58
N ASN A 117 -2.95 26.74 -24.67
CA ASN A 117 -2.56 26.64 -23.27
C ASN A 117 -1.47 25.56 -23.13
N PRO A 118 -0.24 25.90 -22.71
CA PRO A 118 0.85 24.94 -22.61
C PRO A 118 0.53 23.79 -21.63
N LEU A 119 -0.19 24.06 -20.53
CA LEU A 119 -0.56 23.05 -19.54
C LEU A 119 -1.49 21.98 -20.13
N HIS A 120 -2.44 22.40 -20.98
CA HIS A 120 -3.37 21.50 -21.65
C HIS A 120 -2.62 20.59 -22.63
N LEU A 121 -1.70 21.18 -23.41
CA LEU A 121 -0.90 20.45 -24.38
C LEU A 121 0.12 19.51 -23.71
N ASP A 122 0.74 19.93 -22.61
CA ASP A 122 1.67 19.10 -21.82
C ASP A 122 0.98 17.83 -21.31
N TYR A 123 -0.27 17.94 -20.84
CA TYR A 123 -1.05 16.79 -20.44
C TYR A 123 -1.25 15.81 -21.60
N VAL A 124 -1.70 16.30 -22.77
CA VAL A 124 -1.99 15.43 -23.92
C VAL A 124 -0.72 14.73 -24.40
N ILE A 125 0.40 15.44 -24.46
CA ILE A 125 1.68 14.86 -24.90
C ILE A 125 2.15 13.81 -23.91
N ALA A 126 2.16 14.10 -22.61
CA ALA A 126 2.61 13.15 -21.60
C ALA A 126 1.70 11.91 -21.57
N ALA A 127 0.37 12.10 -21.55
CA ALA A 127 -0.60 11.02 -21.53
C ALA A 127 -0.53 10.15 -22.81
N ALA A 128 -0.39 10.77 -23.99
CA ALA A 128 -0.28 10.04 -25.26
C ALA A 128 1.03 9.24 -25.36
N ASN A 129 2.16 9.79 -24.90
CA ASN A 129 3.43 9.07 -24.87
C ASN A 129 3.38 7.88 -23.90
N LEU A 130 2.83 8.06 -22.70
CA LEU A 130 2.67 6.97 -21.73
C LEU A 130 1.73 5.89 -22.27
N PHE A 131 0.62 6.29 -22.90
CA PHE A 131 -0.27 5.35 -23.55
C PHE A 131 0.40 4.63 -24.72
N ALA A 132 1.20 5.30 -25.53
CA ALA A 132 1.95 4.63 -26.61
C ALA A 132 2.95 3.59 -26.04
N GLN A 133 3.62 3.92 -24.93
CA GLN A 133 4.58 3.01 -24.28
C GLN A 133 3.92 1.73 -23.78
N THR A 134 2.69 1.78 -23.24
CA THR A 134 1.99 0.56 -22.76
C THR A 134 1.70 -0.45 -23.87
N TYR A 135 1.60 0.00 -25.13
CA TYR A 135 1.42 -0.86 -26.31
C TYR A 135 2.70 -1.06 -27.13
N GLY A 136 3.86 -0.59 -26.64
CA GLY A 136 5.14 -0.73 -27.33
C GLY A 136 5.27 0.12 -28.60
N MET A 137 4.56 1.25 -28.66
CA MET A 137 4.54 2.16 -29.80
C MET A 137 5.50 3.34 -29.58
N MET A 138 6.07 3.86 -30.68
CA MET A 138 6.91 5.05 -30.63
C MET A 138 6.05 6.31 -30.51
N GLY A 139 6.25 7.07 -29.45
CA GLY A 139 5.60 8.36 -29.25
C GLY A 139 6.31 9.53 -29.95
N SER A 140 5.79 10.74 -29.79
CA SER A 140 6.37 11.97 -30.33
C SER A 140 6.27 13.13 -29.33
N GLN A 141 7.21 14.06 -29.42
CA GLN A 141 7.22 15.32 -28.66
C GLN A 141 6.97 16.54 -29.57
N ASP A 142 6.66 16.33 -30.85
CA ASP A 142 6.37 17.42 -31.78
C ASP A 142 5.01 18.07 -31.45
N ARG A 143 5.09 19.17 -30.68
CA ARG A 143 3.95 19.99 -30.28
C ARG A 143 3.14 20.51 -31.47
N SER A 144 3.80 20.87 -32.58
CA SER A 144 3.11 21.40 -33.75
C SER A 144 2.29 20.32 -34.45
N ALA A 145 2.85 19.12 -34.61
CA ALA A 145 2.13 17.99 -35.17
C ALA A 145 0.94 17.56 -34.29
N VAL A 146 1.13 17.51 -32.97
CA VAL A 146 0.04 17.18 -32.01
C VAL A 146 -1.08 18.22 -32.08
N THR A 147 -0.75 19.51 -32.12
CA THR A 147 -1.74 20.59 -32.28
C THR A 147 -2.56 20.44 -33.55
N MET A 148 -1.92 20.16 -34.69
CA MET A 148 -2.62 19.95 -35.96
C MET A 148 -3.59 18.76 -35.90
N LEU A 149 -3.18 17.66 -35.24
CA LEU A 149 -4.04 16.51 -35.03
C LEU A 149 -5.27 16.89 -34.19
N ILE A 150 -5.07 17.53 -33.03
CA ILE A 150 -6.16 17.92 -32.12
C ILE A 150 -7.16 18.87 -32.79
N GLN A 151 -6.70 19.83 -33.59
CA GLN A 151 -7.56 20.79 -34.29
C GLN A 151 -8.53 20.13 -35.29
N SER A 152 -8.20 18.93 -35.78
CA SER A 152 -9.05 18.15 -36.68
C SER A 152 -10.06 17.24 -35.96
N MET A 153 -9.96 17.09 -34.63
CA MET A 153 -10.77 16.16 -33.85
C MET A 153 -12.11 16.77 -33.44
N GLN A 154 -13.14 15.91 -33.31
CA GLN A 154 -14.43 16.29 -32.74
C GLN A 154 -14.61 15.65 -31.37
N VAL A 155 -14.98 16.46 -30.38
CA VAL A 155 -15.29 15.96 -29.03
C VAL A 155 -16.76 15.53 -28.99
N PRO A 156 -17.07 14.28 -28.58
CA PRO A 156 -18.43 13.86 -28.37
C PRO A 156 -19.15 14.74 -27.34
N GLU A 157 -20.39 15.14 -27.62
CA GLU A 157 -21.20 15.90 -26.66
C GLU A 157 -21.50 15.06 -25.42
N PHE A 158 -21.32 15.65 -24.23
CA PHE A 158 -21.57 14.99 -22.96
C PHE A 158 -22.77 15.60 -22.23
N THR A 159 -23.75 14.78 -21.91
CA THR A 159 -24.91 15.15 -21.09
C THR A 159 -24.87 14.42 -19.73
N PRO A 160 -24.87 15.16 -18.60
CA PRO A 160 -24.91 14.55 -17.27
C PRO A 160 -26.15 13.67 -17.06
N LYS A 161 -26.00 12.56 -16.35
CA LYS A 161 -27.07 11.59 -16.08
C LYS A 161 -27.46 11.58 -14.60
N SER A 162 -28.77 11.47 -14.31
CA SER A 162 -29.27 11.30 -12.94
C SER A 162 -28.99 9.89 -12.40
N GLY A 163 -28.62 9.77 -11.13
CA GLY A 163 -28.40 8.48 -10.45
C GLY A 163 -27.00 7.89 -10.57
N VAL A 164 -26.06 8.57 -11.25
CA VAL A 164 -24.65 8.16 -11.31
C VAL A 164 -23.94 8.62 -10.03
N ARG A 165 -23.52 7.68 -9.18
CA ARG A 165 -22.63 7.97 -8.05
C ARG A 165 -21.19 7.98 -8.55
N ILE A 166 -20.46 9.06 -8.26
CA ILE A 166 -19.01 9.09 -8.46
C ILE A 166 -18.42 8.21 -7.38
N GLN A 167 -17.85 7.07 -7.76
CA GLN A 167 -17.10 6.23 -6.85
C GLN A 167 -15.77 6.93 -6.52
N VAL A 168 -15.46 7.02 -5.25
CA VAL A 168 -14.13 7.43 -4.77
C VAL A 168 -13.37 6.14 -4.52
N SER A 169 -12.34 5.87 -5.31
CA SER A 169 -11.42 4.77 -5.07
C SER A 169 -10.28 5.30 -4.22
N ASP A 170 -10.21 4.87 -2.96
CA ASP A 170 -9.11 5.12 -2.04
C ASP A 170 -8.21 3.87 -2.01
N GLN A 171 -7.49 3.60 -3.09
CA GLN A 171 -6.46 2.56 -3.11
C GLN A 171 -5.08 3.19 -2.98
N GLU A 172 -4.38 2.86 -1.88
CA GLU A 172 -2.97 3.20 -1.74
C GLU A 172 -2.13 2.31 -2.65
N LEU A 173 -1.56 2.90 -3.71
CA LEU A 173 -0.82 2.17 -4.74
C LEU A 173 0.70 2.38 -4.63
N GLN A 174 1.44 1.31 -4.96
CA GLN A 174 2.89 1.18 -4.75
C GLN A 174 3.72 2.25 -5.49
N THR A 175 4.91 2.51 -4.96
CA THR A 175 5.90 3.47 -5.47
C THR A 175 6.54 3.00 -6.77
N SER A 176 6.19 3.66 -7.88
CA SER A 176 7.07 3.80 -9.04
C SER A 176 8.17 4.84 -8.74
N SER A 177 9.38 4.62 -9.25
CA SER A 177 10.48 5.57 -9.11
C SER A 177 10.28 6.75 -10.07
N PHE A 178 10.25 7.97 -9.55
CA PHE A 178 10.03 9.20 -10.33
C PHE A 178 11.33 9.97 -10.65
N ASP A 179 12.48 9.29 -10.54
CA ASP A 179 13.79 9.95 -10.68
C ASP A 179 14.17 10.20 -12.13
N ASP A 180 13.67 9.38 -13.06
CA ASP A 180 13.88 9.54 -14.51
C ASP A 180 12.95 10.62 -15.08
N ASP A 181 13.55 11.71 -15.56
CA ASP A 181 12.84 12.84 -16.14
C ASP A 181 12.53 12.67 -17.65
N THR A 182 12.88 11.54 -18.26
CA THR A 182 12.69 11.25 -19.70
C THR A 182 11.50 10.35 -20.01
N ASN A 183 10.91 9.71 -18.99
CA ASN A 183 9.83 8.73 -19.15
C ASN A 183 8.41 9.34 -19.15
N PHE A 184 8.27 10.66 -19.07
CA PHE A 184 6.99 11.40 -19.01
C PHE A 184 6.14 11.17 -17.74
N HIS A 185 6.58 10.39 -16.74
CA HIS A 185 5.81 10.16 -15.51
C HIS A 185 5.57 11.47 -14.76
N MET A 186 6.63 12.24 -14.54
CA MET A 186 6.53 13.52 -13.84
C MET A 186 5.83 14.59 -14.67
N ASP A 187 5.99 14.59 -15.99
CA ASP A 187 5.28 15.49 -16.89
C ASP A 187 3.76 15.28 -16.79
N PHE A 188 3.33 14.01 -16.81
CA PHE A 188 1.93 13.66 -16.63
C PHE A 188 1.41 14.09 -15.25
N ILE A 189 2.12 13.74 -14.15
CA ILE A 189 1.66 14.08 -12.79
C ILE A 189 1.53 15.59 -12.60
N VAL A 190 2.49 16.37 -13.07
CA VAL A 190 2.45 17.84 -12.96
C VAL A 190 1.27 18.39 -13.74
N ALA A 191 1.12 17.98 -15.01
CA ALA A 191 0.03 18.48 -15.84
C ALA A 191 -1.34 18.06 -15.29
N ALA A 192 -1.50 16.78 -14.95
CA ALA A 192 -2.75 16.23 -14.43
C ALA A 192 -3.17 16.87 -13.09
N SER A 193 -2.21 17.05 -12.18
CA SER A 193 -2.47 17.65 -10.87
C SER A 193 -2.79 19.14 -10.98
N ASN A 194 -2.11 19.88 -11.86
CA ASN A 194 -2.33 21.31 -12.07
C ASN A 194 -3.66 21.59 -12.80
N LEU A 195 -4.04 20.78 -13.78
CA LEU A 195 -5.38 20.85 -14.40
C LEU A 195 -6.48 20.65 -13.35
N ARG A 196 -6.35 19.61 -12.51
CA ARG A 196 -7.30 19.40 -11.41
C ARG A 196 -7.25 20.53 -10.39
N ALA A 197 -6.08 21.10 -10.12
CA ALA A 197 -5.97 22.26 -9.24
C ALA A 197 -6.75 23.45 -9.79
N GLU A 198 -6.69 23.69 -11.10
CA GLU A 198 -7.46 24.74 -11.79
C GLU A 198 -8.97 24.52 -11.65
N ASN A 199 -9.46 23.28 -11.86
CA ASN A 199 -10.88 22.95 -11.66
C ASN A 199 -11.42 23.40 -10.29
N TYR A 200 -10.61 23.28 -9.23
CA TYR A 200 -11.02 23.58 -7.85
C TYR A 200 -10.47 24.91 -7.33
N ASN A 201 -9.90 25.76 -8.20
CA ASN A 201 -9.28 27.04 -7.83
C ASN A 201 -8.21 26.88 -6.72
N ILE A 202 -7.33 25.90 -6.90
CA ILE A 202 -6.20 25.59 -6.02
C ILE A 202 -4.91 26.13 -6.66
N PRO A 203 -3.99 26.76 -5.90
CA PRO A 203 -2.71 27.20 -6.43
C PRO A 203 -1.91 26.05 -7.05
N LEU A 204 -1.40 26.29 -8.25
CA LEU A 204 -0.58 25.33 -9.00
C LEU A 204 0.72 25.03 -8.27
N ALA A 205 1.31 23.86 -8.55
CA ALA A 205 2.63 23.48 -8.09
C ALA A 205 3.58 23.32 -9.28
N ASP A 206 4.83 23.74 -9.09
CA ASP A 206 5.87 23.52 -10.08
C ASP A 206 6.32 22.04 -10.10
N ARG A 207 7.16 21.69 -11.09
CA ARG A 207 7.68 20.32 -11.23
C ARG A 207 8.45 19.88 -9.99
N HIS A 208 9.28 20.75 -9.41
CA HIS A 208 10.12 20.41 -8.26
C HIS A 208 9.28 20.07 -7.02
N LYS A 209 8.32 20.93 -6.65
CA LYS A 209 7.40 20.67 -5.53
C LYS A 209 6.52 19.45 -5.79
N SER A 210 6.10 19.25 -7.03
CA SER A 210 5.32 18.08 -7.43
C SER A 210 6.13 16.79 -7.29
N LYS A 211 7.40 16.78 -7.71
CA LYS A 211 8.33 15.63 -7.59
C LYS A 211 8.58 15.27 -6.13
N LEU A 212 8.78 16.28 -5.27
CA LEU A 212 8.92 16.09 -3.81
C LEU A 212 7.74 15.34 -3.20
N ILE A 213 6.51 15.78 -3.51
CA ILE A 213 5.28 15.23 -2.92
C ILE A 213 4.90 13.90 -3.56
N ALA A 214 4.78 13.86 -4.89
CA ALA A 214 4.33 12.66 -5.62
C ALA A 214 5.34 11.52 -5.53
N GLY A 215 6.63 11.84 -5.53
CA GLY A 215 7.72 10.88 -5.33
C GLY A 215 7.90 10.44 -3.89
N LYS A 216 7.16 11.00 -2.93
CA LYS A 216 7.35 10.77 -1.48
C LYS A 216 8.83 10.92 -1.08
N ILE A 217 9.52 11.89 -1.67
CA ILE A 217 10.95 12.09 -1.47
C ILE A 217 11.17 12.52 -0.02
N ILE A 218 11.98 11.76 0.71
CA ILE A 218 12.41 12.09 2.07
C ILE A 218 13.60 13.04 1.96
N PRO A 219 13.47 14.32 2.36
CA PRO A 219 14.58 15.25 2.28
C PRO A 219 15.72 14.80 3.17
N ALA A 220 16.91 14.67 2.59
CA ALA A 220 18.12 14.26 3.30
C ALA A 220 19.31 15.10 2.84
N ILE A 221 20.23 15.36 3.77
CA ILE A 221 21.49 16.06 3.52
C ILE A 221 22.61 15.40 4.33
N ALA A 222 23.82 15.40 3.77
CA ALA A 222 24.97 14.71 4.35
C ALA A 222 25.33 15.17 5.77
N THR A 223 25.03 16.42 6.14
CA THR A 223 25.32 16.96 7.49
C THR A 223 24.55 16.22 8.58
N THR A 224 23.24 16.02 8.41
CA THR A 224 22.43 15.25 9.37
C THR A 224 22.87 13.79 9.41
N THR A 225 23.17 13.19 8.25
CA THR A 225 23.67 11.81 8.16
C THR A 225 24.99 11.63 8.92
N ALA A 226 25.96 12.53 8.71
CA ALA A 226 27.24 12.48 9.40
C ALA A 226 27.07 12.67 10.92
N ALA A 227 26.19 13.59 11.34
CA ALA A 227 25.89 13.82 12.75
C ALA A 227 25.30 12.58 13.43
N VAL A 228 24.27 11.94 12.84
CA VAL A 228 23.68 10.73 13.43
C VAL A 228 24.63 9.54 13.43
N VAL A 229 25.46 9.38 12.39
CA VAL A 229 26.46 8.31 12.34
C VAL A 229 27.49 8.45 13.46
N GLY A 230 27.97 9.68 13.70
CA GLY A 230 28.87 9.94 14.83
C GLY A 230 28.26 9.56 16.17
N LEU A 231 26.99 9.92 16.41
CA LEU A 231 26.25 9.57 17.63
C LEU A 231 26.03 8.07 17.78
N VAL A 232 25.72 7.37 16.68
CA VAL A 232 25.59 5.90 16.67
C VAL A 232 26.93 5.24 17.03
N CYS A 233 28.05 5.70 16.50
CA CYS A 233 29.37 5.16 16.83
C CYS A 233 29.74 5.37 18.31
N LEU A 234 29.27 6.44 18.95
CA LEU A 234 29.46 6.64 20.40
C LEU A 234 28.70 5.59 21.23
N GLU A 235 27.47 5.25 20.84
CA GLU A 235 26.72 4.17 21.50
C GLU A 235 27.34 2.79 21.21
N LEU A 236 27.89 2.58 20.01
CA LEU A 236 28.59 1.35 19.64
C LEU A 236 29.76 1.05 20.59
N TYR A 237 30.54 2.07 21.01
CA TYR A 237 31.60 1.88 22.00
C TYR A 237 31.09 1.30 23.33
N LYS A 238 29.90 1.71 23.77
CA LYS A 238 29.29 1.21 25.01
C LYS A 238 28.85 -0.25 24.87
N VAL A 239 28.29 -0.60 23.71
CA VAL A 239 27.89 -1.98 23.39
C VAL A 239 29.11 -2.91 23.40
N VAL A 240 30.20 -2.56 22.70
CA VAL A 240 31.40 -3.42 22.62
C VAL A 240 32.16 -3.50 23.95
N GLN A 241 32.05 -2.49 24.80
CA GLN A 241 32.56 -2.51 26.17
C GLN A 241 31.67 -3.29 27.15
N GLY A 242 30.50 -3.75 26.72
CA GLY A 242 29.60 -4.58 27.53
C GLY A 242 28.86 -3.81 28.64
N HIS A 243 28.55 -2.53 28.43
CA HIS A 243 27.83 -1.71 29.42
C HIS A 243 26.47 -2.35 29.74
N GLN A 244 26.21 -2.60 31.03
CA GLN A 244 24.97 -3.23 31.52
C GLN A 244 23.97 -2.22 32.11
N GLN A 245 24.44 -1.02 32.46
CA GLN A 245 23.60 0.02 33.07
C GLN A 245 22.89 0.85 32.01
N LEU A 246 21.56 0.95 32.11
CA LEU A 246 20.69 1.66 31.18
C LEU A 246 21.08 3.15 31.06
N GLU A 247 21.50 3.74 32.17
CA GLU A 247 21.92 5.14 32.29
C GLU A 247 23.16 5.46 31.48
N SER A 248 23.94 4.45 31.07
CA SER A 248 25.11 4.64 30.21
C SER A 248 24.69 4.97 28.78
N TYR A 249 23.59 4.41 28.31
CA TYR A 249 23.07 4.59 26.95
C TYR A 249 22.32 5.91 26.79
N LYS A 250 22.29 6.44 25.55
CA LYS A 250 21.54 7.64 25.20
C LYS A 250 20.83 7.49 23.85
N ASN A 251 19.52 7.71 23.86
CA ASN A 251 18.76 7.99 22.65
C ASN A 251 19.00 9.46 22.28
N SER A 252 19.37 9.71 21.02
CA SER A 252 19.73 11.05 20.54
C SER A 252 18.67 11.57 19.57
N PHE A 253 18.22 12.80 19.79
CA PHE A 253 17.27 13.50 18.93
C PHE A 253 17.91 14.82 18.50
N ILE A 254 18.04 15.02 17.19
CA ILE A 254 18.72 16.20 16.64
C ILE A 254 17.83 16.93 15.64
N ASN A 255 17.85 18.26 15.69
CA ASN A 255 17.30 19.12 14.65
C ASN A 255 18.30 20.26 14.38
N LEU A 256 19.11 20.09 13.34
CA LEU A 256 20.18 21.01 12.98
C LEU A 256 19.67 22.37 12.43
N ALA A 257 18.39 22.47 12.07
CA ALA A 257 17.79 23.75 11.66
C ALA A 257 17.51 24.67 12.86
N LEU A 258 17.26 24.10 14.05
CA LEU A 258 17.04 24.82 15.33
C LEU A 258 18.24 24.72 16.29
N PRO A 259 19.41 24.32 15.79
CA PRO A 259 20.49 23.69 16.57
C PRO A 259 20.09 22.89 17.84
N LEU A 260 19.02 22.10 17.77
CA LEU A 260 18.53 21.33 18.92
C LEU A 260 19.23 19.98 19.02
N PHE A 261 19.78 19.68 20.20
CA PHE A 261 20.32 18.37 20.57
C PHE A 261 19.69 17.94 21.90
N CYS A 262 18.92 16.86 21.86
CA CYS A 262 18.30 16.28 23.04
C CYS A 262 18.75 14.84 23.21
N PHE A 263 19.12 14.48 24.43
CA PHE A 263 19.47 13.11 24.79
C PHE A 263 18.54 12.63 25.88
N SER A 264 18.02 11.41 25.74
CA SER A 264 17.24 10.75 26.79
C SER A 264 17.85 9.39 27.10
N GLY A 265 17.64 8.88 28.31
CA GLY A 265 17.88 7.46 28.57
C GLY A 265 16.93 6.61 27.71
N PRO A 266 17.35 5.42 27.26
CA PRO A 266 16.41 4.43 26.76
C PRO A 266 15.45 3.99 27.88
N LEU A 267 14.27 3.52 27.49
CA LEU A 267 13.31 2.98 28.43
C LEU A 267 13.72 1.56 28.82
N ALA A 268 13.57 1.23 30.10
CA ALA A 268 13.68 -0.15 30.55
C ALA A 268 12.59 -0.98 29.85
N PRO A 269 12.86 -2.24 29.49
CA PRO A 269 11.82 -3.10 28.93
C PRO A 269 10.69 -3.27 29.96
N PRO A 270 9.42 -3.16 29.54
CA PRO A 270 8.29 -3.49 30.40
C PRO A 270 8.46 -4.89 31.00
N ARG A 271 8.22 -5.00 32.31
CA ARG A 271 8.22 -6.28 33.01
C ARG A 271 6.79 -6.74 33.18
N HIS A 272 6.53 -7.92 32.66
CA HIS A 272 5.28 -8.62 32.80
C HIS A 272 5.49 -9.80 33.76
N GLN A 273 4.42 -10.29 34.35
CA GLN A 273 4.50 -11.40 35.28
C GLN A 273 3.33 -12.35 35.04
N PHE A 274 3.62 -13.64 35.01
CA PHE A 274 2.63 -14.70 35.12
C PHE A 274 3.07 -15.62 36.26
N TYR A 275 2.15 -15.96 37.15
CA TYR A 275 2.47 -16.62 38.43
C TYR A 275 3.59 -15.90 39.19
N ASN A 276 4.71 -16.60 39.44
CA ASN A 276 5.92 -16.09 40.10
C ASN A 276 7.09 -15.88 39.11
N GLN A 277 6.83 -15.91 37.80
CA GLN A 277 7.84 -15.69 36.76
C GLN A 277 7.68 -14.29 36.17
N GLU A 278 8.70 -13.45 36.35
CA GLU A 278 8.81 -12.19 35.62
C GLU A 278 9.44 -12.43 34.26
N TRP A 279 8.95 -11.72 33.24
CA TRP A 279 9.48 -11.76 31.89
C TRP A 279 9.42 -10.39 31.21
N THR A 280 10.19 -10.25 30.14
CA THR A 280 10.35 -9.04 29.31
C THR A 280 10.33 -9.41 27.83
N LEU A 281 10.28 -8.41 26.95
CA LEU A 281 10.35 -8.59 25.49
C LEU A 281 11.51 -9.50 24.99
N TRP A 282 12.59 -9.63 25.77
CA TRP A 282 13.78 -10.41 25.39
C TRP A 282 13.68 -11.89 25.75
N ASP A 283 12.79 -12.22 26.69
CA ASP A 283 12.56 -13.58 27.15
C ASP A 283 11.72 -14.36 26.14
N ARG A 284 11.87 -15.69 26.14
CA ARG A 284 11.18 -16.60 25.23
C ARG A 284 11.12 -17.99 25.84
N PHE A 285 10.13 -18.77 25.45
CA PHE A 285 10.16 -20.22 25.69
C PHE A 285 11.03 -20.92 24.65
N GLU A 286 11.97 -21.73 25.10
CA GLU A 286 12.78 -22.58 24.22
C GLU A 286 12.19 -23.99 24.19
N VAL A 287 11.64 -24.38 23.04
CA VAL A 287 11.00 -25.68 22.87
C VAL A 287 11.73 -26.45 21.79
N GLN A 288 12.26 -27.63 22.14
CA GLN A 288 12.85 -28.54 21.16
C GLN A 288 11.77 -29.34 20.46
N GLY A 289 11.68 -29.20 19.14
CA GLY A 289 10.70 -29.87 18.32
C GLY A 289 10.99 -31.36 18.11
N LEU A 290 12.26 -31.75 18.05
CA LEU A 290 12.65 -33.16 17.94
C LEU A 290 12.68 -33.82 19.33
N GLN A 291 11.84 -34.82 19.51
CA GLN A 291 11.81 -35.61 20.75
C GLN A 291 12.94 -36.65 20.78
N PRO A 292 13.28 -37.20 21.97
CA PRO A 292 14.33 -38.23 22.11
C PRO A 292 14.12 -39.49 21.27
N ASN A 293 12.88 -39.76 20.83
CA ASN A 293 12.53 -40.88 19.95
C ASN A 293 12.80 -40.61 18.45
N GLY A 294 13.37 -39.44 18.11
CA GLY A 294 13.66 -39.02 16.74
C GLY A 294 12.44 -38.54 15.95
N LYS A 295 11.26 -38.46 16.56
CA LYS A 295 10.04 -37.92 15.95
C LYS A 295 9.82 -36.47 16.38
N GLU A 296 9.21 -35.69 15.50
CA GLU A 296 8.80 -34.34 15.82
C GLU A 296 7.63 -34.34 16.81
N MET A 297 7.63 -33.35 17.71
CA MET A 297 6.60 -33.13 18.70
C MET A 297 5.26 -32.81 18.02
N THR A 298 4.20 -33.49 18.46
CA THR A 298 2.84 -33.26 17.97
C THR A 298 2.21 -32.04 18.65
N LEU A 299 1.12 -31.51 18.09
CA LEU A 299 0.36 -30.43 18.72
C LEU A 299 -0.11 -30.83 20.12
N LYS A 300 -0.62 -32.06 20.30
CA LYS A 300 -1.04 -32.55 21.61
C LYS A 300 0.10 -32.50 22.63
N GLN A 301 1.27 -33.01 22.26
CA GLN A 301 2.44 -32.99 23.13
C GLN A 301 2.91 -31.57 23.46
N PHE A 302 2.82 -30.65 22.49
CA PHE A 302 3.10 -29.23 22.71
C PHE A 302 2.15 -28.62 23.74
N LEU A 303 0.84 -28.84 23.60
CA LEU A 303 -0.16 -28.35 24.55
C LEU A 303 0.03 -28.97 25.94
N ASP A 304 0.28 -30.29 26.00
CA ASP A 304 0.50 -31.02 27.25
C ASP A 304 1.78 -30.53 27.96
N HIS A 305 2.86 -30.24 27.21
CA HIS A 305 4.11 -29.71 27.75
C HIS A 305 3.92 -28.37 28.47
N PHE A 306 3.19 -27.42 27.86
CA PHE A 306 2.88 -26.15 28.53
C PHE A 306 1.98 -26.32 29.75
N LYS A 307 1.03 -27.26 29.71
CA LYS A 307 0.19 -27.60 30.86
C LYS A 307 1.00 -28.23 32.00
N SER A 308 1.94 -29.14 31.70
CA SER A 308 2.68 -29.88 32.72
C SER A 308 3.87 -29.12 33.29
N GLU A 309 4.66 -28.47 32.43
CA GLU A 309 5.92 -27.83 32.84
C GLU A 309 5.73 -26.37 33.22
N HIS A 310 4.87 -25.66 32.50
CA HIS A 310 4.63 -24.23 32.72
C HIS A 310 3.32 -23.92 33.43
N LYS A 311 2.47 -24.94 33.64
CA LYS A 311 1.11 -24.79 34.20
C LYS A 311 0.25 -23.81 33.40
N LEU A 312 0.47 -23.69 32.10
CA LEU A 312 -0.27 -22.77 31.23
C LEU A 312 -1.20 -23.57 30.32
N GLU A 313 -2.49 -23.25 30.36
CA GLU A 313 -3.44 -23.81 29.41
C GLU A 313 -3.48 -22.94 28.15
N ILE A 314 -2.84 -23.41 27.08
CA ILE A 314 -2.88 -22.71 25.79
C ILE A 314 -4.32 -22.71 25.26
N THR A 315 -4.86 -21.51 25.02
CA THR A 315 -6.19 -21.29 24.45
C THR A 315 -6.12 -20.91 22.98
N MET A 316 -5.03 -20.30 22.52
CA MET A 316 -4.75 -19.99 21.12
C MET A 316 -3.26 -20.09 20.81
N LEU A 317 -2.94 -20.58 19.61
CA LEU A 317 -1.57 -20.72 19.10
C LEU A 317 -1.54 -20.25 17.64
N SER A 318 -0.58 -19.40 17.29
CA SER A 318 -0.42 -18.89 15.94
C SER A 318 1.05 -18.83 15.50
N GLN A 319 1.25 -18.82 14.18
CA GLN A 319 2.53 -18.58 13.53
C GLN A 319 2.32 -17.46 12.51
N GLY A 320 2.84 -16.27 12.81
CA GLY A 320 2.55 -15.07 12.04
C GLY A 320 1.03 -14.81 11.96
N VAL A 321 0.49 -14.74 10.74
CA VAL A 321 -0.96 -14.54 10.51
C VAL A 321 -1.77 -15.84 10.52
N SER A 322 -1.13 -17.00 10.68
CA SER A 322 -1.77 -18.31 10.60
C SER A 322 -2.11 -18.85 11.98
N MET A 323 -3.41 -19.00 12.28
CA MET A 323 -3.86 -19.62 13.53
C MET A 323 -3.76 -21.15 13.45
N LEU A 324 -2.89 -21.74 14.27
CA LEU A 324 -2.59 -23.17 14.29
C LEU A 324 -3.51 -23.93 15.25
N TYR A 325 -3.95 -23.31 16.34
CA TYR A 325 -4.88 -23.93 17.27
C TYR A 325 -5.67 -22.85 18.01
N SER A 326 -6.94 -23.15 18.31
CA SER A 326 -7.74 -22.37 19.26
C SER A 326 -8.78 -23.26 19.94
N PHE A 327 -9.17 -22.91 21.17
CA PHE A 327 -10.13 -23.68 21.97
C PHE A 327 -11.54 -23.76 21.33
N PHE A 328 -11.89 -22.79 20.49
CA PHE A 328 -13.19 -22.71 19.80
C PHE A 328 -13.18 -23.37 18.41
N MET A 329 -12.11 -24.07 18.02
CA MET A 329 -12.10 -24.84 16.78
C MET A 329 -13.10 -26.02 16.83
N PRO A 330 -13.71 -26.41 15.69
CA PRO A 330 -14.63 -27.54 15.64
C PRO A 330 -13.98 -28.84 16.16
N PRO A 331 -14.67 -29.63 17.01
CA PRO A 331 -14.10 -30.84 17.61
C PRO A 331 -13.61 -31.89 16.60
N SER A 332 -14.23 -31.96 15.42
CA SER A 332 -13.80 -32.85 14.33
C SER A 332 -12.42 -32.48 13.79
N LYS A 333 -12.16 -31.19 13.63
CA LYS A 333 -10.88 -30.66 13.13
C LYS A 333 -9.78 -30.78 14.19
N LEU A 334 -10.11 -30.51 15.46
CA LEU A 334 -9.18 -30.67 16.57
C LEU A 334 -8.68 -32.11 16.69
N LYS A 335 -9.56 -33.11 16.59
CA LYS A 335 -9.15 -34.52 16.63
C LYS A 335 -8.13 -34.88 15.55
N GLU A 336 -8.26 -34.33 14.35
CA GLU A 336 -7.31 -34.56 13.26
C GLU A 336 -5.96 -33.87 13.51
N TRP A 337 -5.97 -32.67 14.11
CA TRP A 337 -4.77 -31.83 14.27
C TRP A 337 -3.92 -32.22 15.48
N MET A 338 -4.52 -32.80 16.52
CA MET A 338 -3.82 -33.16 17.78
C MET A 338 -2.65 -34.13 17.57
N ASP A 339 -2.78 -35.06 16.63
CA ASP A 339 -1.76 -36.08 16.36
C ASP A 339 -0.76 -35.66 15.25
N GLN A 340 -0.95 -34.50 14.63
CA GLN A 340 -0.05 -33.98 13.59
C GLN A 340 1.16 -33.27 14.21
N SER A 341 2.28 -33.31 13.48
CA SER A 341 3.49 -32.57 13.85
C SER A 341 3.29 -31.06 13.70
N MET A 342 4.00 -30.26 14.51
CA MET A 342 3.88 -28.80 14.48
C MET A 342 4.20 -28.22 13.09
N THR A 343 5.26 -28.71 12.43
CA THR A 343 5.66 -28.29 11.07
C THR A 343 4.65 -28.64 9.99
N GLU A 344 3.99 -29.79 10.11
CA GLU A 344 2.95 -30.23 9.18
C GLU A 344 1.70 -29.34 9.30
N ILE A 345 1.28 -29.02 10.53
CA ILE A 345 0.16 -28.11 10.78
C ILE A 345 0.47 -26.73 10.19
N VAL A 346 1.64 -26.17 10.48
CA VAL A 346 2.08 -24.88 9.92
C VAL A 346 2.03 -24.93 8.39
N SER A 347 2.55 -25.98 7.77
CA SER A 347 2.58 -26.12 6.31
C SER A 347 1.18 -26.23 5.71
N ARG A 348 0.25 -26.90 6.41
CA ARG A 348 -1.13 -27.09 5.97
C ARG A 348 -1.96 -25.82 6.09
N VAL A 349 -1.82 -25.08 7.18
CA VAL A 349 -2.58 -23.83 7.41
C VAL A 349 -2.08 -22.70 6.53
N SER A 350 -0.76 -22.52 6.45
CA SER A 350 -0.14 -21.51 5.59
C SER A 350 -0.26 -21.83 4.10
N LYS A 351 -0.61 -23.09 3.76
CA LYS A 351 -0.59 -23.65 2.39
C LYS A 351 0.78 -23.53 1.72
N GLN A 352 1.84 -23.42 2.51
CA GLN A 352 3.22 -23.31 2.04
C GLN A 352 4.09 -24.32 2.76
N LYS A 353 4.91 -25.07 2.01
CA LYS A 353 5.85 -26.02 2.63
C LYS A 353 7.00 -25.24 3.26
N LEU A 354 7.38 -25.64 4.47
CA LEU A 354 8.56 -25.09 5.14
C LEU A 354 9.84 -25.41 4.35
N GLY A 355 10.66 -24.39 4.11
CA GLY A 355 11.92 -24.55 3.38
C GLY A 355 12.97 -25.32 4.18
N HIS A 356 13.89 -26.01 3.49
CA HIS A 356 14.96 -26.76 4.15
C HIS A 356 15.91 -25.91 5.00
N HIS A 357 15.94 -24.59 4.78
CA HIS A 357 16.78 -23.64 5.51
C HIS A 357 16.20 -23.25 6.88
N VAL A 358 14.93 -23.57 7.15
CA VAL A 358 14.26 -23.18 8.39
C VAL A 358 14.75 -24.06 9.54
N GLN A 359 15.36 -23.44 10.56
CA GLN A 359 15.88 -24.12 11.75
C GLN A 359 14.94 -24.02 12.95
N ALA A 360 14.22 -22.90 13.09
CA ALA A 360 13.27 -22.68 14.16
C ALA A 360 12.04 -21.92 13.67
N LEU A 361 10.94 -22.06 14.40
CA LEU A 361 9.69 -21.32 14.21
C LEU A 361 9.47 -20.41 15.42
N VAL A 362 8.89 -19.24 15.17
CA VAL A 362 8.38 -18.33 16.21
C VAL A 362 6.88 -18.56 16.31
N LEU A 363 6.41 -18.91 17.51
CA LEU A 363 5.00 -19.14 17.78
C LEU A 363 4.52 -18.15 18.85
N GLU A 364 3.34 -17.59 18.62
CA GLU A 364 2.66 -16.70 19.57
C GLU A 364 1.56 -17.49 20.30
N LEU A 365 1.40 -17.20 21.59
CA LEU A 365 0.49 -17.91 22.49
C LEU A 365 -0.51 -16.95 23.12
N CYS A 366 -1.74 -17.40 23.26
CA CYS A 366 -2.64 -16.94 24.31
C CYS A 366 -2.93 -18.13 25.21
N CYS A 367 -2.88 -17.92 26.52
CA CYS A 367 -3.03 -18.99 27.49
C CYS A 367 -3.73 -18.48 28.74
N ASN A 368 -4.40 -19.41 29.40
CA ASN A 368 -4.98 -19.18 30.70
C ASN A 368 -4.07 -19.72 31.80
N ASP A 369 -4.13 -19.09 32.96
CA ASP A 369 -3.51 -19.58 34.17
C ASP A 369 -4.35 -20.69 34.86
N GLU A 370 -3.88 -21.21 36.00
CA GLU A 370 -4.55 -22.26 36.78
C GLU A 370 -5.93 -21.83 37.31
N ASP A 371 -6.17 -20.51 37.44
CA ASP A 371 -7.44 -19.93 37.86
C ASP A 371 -8.40 -19.71 36.67
N GLY A 372 -7.92 -19.92 35.44
CA GLY A 372 -8.69 -19.80 34.21
C GLY A 372 -8.71 -18.40 33.62
N GLU A 373 -7.90 -17.47 34.15
CA GLU A 373 -7.76 -16.10 33.68
C GLU A 373 -6.74 -16.01 32.54
N ASP A 374 -7.01 -15.17 31.54
CA ASP A 374 -6.13 -14.96 30.39
C ASP A 374 -4.85 -14.22 30.81
N VAL A 375 -3.69 -14.73 30.40
CA VAL A 375 -2.38 -14.18 30.79
C VAL A 375 -1.44 -14.05 29.60
N GLU A 376 -0.75 -12.91 29.55
CA GLU A 376 0.29 -12.66 28.55
C GLU A 376 1.60 -13.38 28.93
N VAL A 377 2.18 -14.06 27.95
CA VAL A 377 3.40 -14.85 28.12
C VAL A 377 4.39 -14.60 26.99
N PRO A 378 5.68 -14.92 27.18
CA PRO A 378 6.67 -14.83 26.10
C PRO A 378 6.29 -15.67 24.88
N TYR A 379 6.79 -15.27 23.71
CA TYR A 379 6.70 -16.09 22.50
C TYR A 379 7.55 -17.36 22.63
N VAL A 380 7.28 -18.33 21.77
CA VAL A 380 8.00 -19.60 21.72
C VAL A 380 8.97 -19.63 20.55
N ARG A 381 10.23 -19.97 20.83
CA ARG A 381 11.17 -20.45 19.83
C ARG A 381 11.08 -21.97 19.76
N TYR A 382 10.42 -22.47 18.72
CA TYR A 382 10.29 -23.89 18.44
C TYR A 382 11.41 -24.35 17.50
N THR A 383 12.41 -25.04 18.02
CA THR A 383 13.58 -25.48 17.23
C THR A 383 13.26 -26.79 16.51
N ILE A 384 13.23 -26.76 15.18
CA ILE A 384 12.94 -27.92 14.32
C ILE A 384 14.19 -28.80 14.16
N ARG A 385 15.39 -28.19 14.10
CA ARG A 385 16.66 -28.85 13.82
C ARG A 385 17.82 -28.28 14.61
#